data_AF-A0A1L6ZA18-F1
#
_entry.id   AF-A0A1L6ZA18-F1
#
_cell.length_a   1.000
_cell.length_b   1.000
_cell.length_c   1.000
_cell.angle_alpha   90.00
_cell.angle_beta   90.00
_cell.angle_gamma   90.00
#
_symmetry.space_group_name_H-M   'P 1'
#
loop_
_entity.id
_entity.type
_entity.pdbx_description
1 polymer ?
#
loop_
_entity_poly.entity_id
_entity_poly.type
_entity_poly.pdbx_seq_one_letter_code
_entity_poly.pdbx_strand_id
1 'polypeptide(L)' 'MGTSSIFLCLLFLGGALGLTTSPAPRRLRCYTCSFAKPCYPVPTECQDDEVCGISVGTSGKTLV' A
#
# COMPACT_ATOMS: atom_id res chain seq x y z
N MET A 1 37.75 11.75 14.98
CA MET A 1 37.40 10.72 13.98
C MET A 1 36.99 9.43 14.70
N GLY A 2 35.85 9.41 15.40
CA GLY A 2 35.46 8.22 16.19
C GLY A 2 33.94 8.08 16.32
N THR A 3 33.26 9.19 16.58
CA THR A 3 31.79 9.24 16.67
C THR A 3 31.09 8.83 15.38
N SER A 4 31.59 9.29 14.23
CA SER A 4 31.02 8.97 12.92
C SER A 4 31.12 7.48 12.57
N SER A 5 32.21 6.82 12.97
CA SER A 5 32.38 5.37 12.75
C SER A 5 31.41 4.54 13.59
N ILE A 6 31.17 4.94 14.84
CA ILE A 6 30.24 4.26 15.75
C ILE A 6 28.81 4.41 15.22
N PHE A 7 28.44 5.60 14.75
CA PHE A 7 27.14 5.86 14.13
C PHE A 7 26.89 4.99 12.89
N LEU A 8 27.87 4.91 11.98
CA LEU A 8 27.75 4.07 10.79
C LEU A 8 27.63 2.59 11.13
N CYS A 9 28.35 2.12 12.15
CA CYS A 9 28.27 0.74 12.61
C CYS A 9 26.87 0.40 13.17
N LEU A 10 26.29 1.30 13.97
CA LEU A 10 24.93 1.13 14.51
C LEU A 10 23.86 1.15 13.42
N LEU A 11 23.99 2.03 12.42
CA LEU A 11 23.09 2.07 11.27
C LEU A 11 23.18 0.79 10.43
N PHE A 12 24.40 0.30 10.19
CA PHE A 12 24.64 -0.91 9.42
C PHE A 12 24.12 -2.16 10.14
N LEU A 13 24.38 -2.29 11.44
CA LEU A 13 23.82 -3.37 12.25
C LEU A 13 22.30 -3.29 12.35
N GLY A 14 21.73 -2.09 12.50
CA GLY A 14 20.27 -1.89 12.56
C GLY A 14 19.57 -2.29 11.25
N GLY A 15 20.19 -2.01 10.11
CA GLY A 15 19.71 -2.45 8.79
C GLY A 15 19.85 -3.96 8.56
N ALA A 16 20.98 -4.56 8.96
CA ALA A 16 21.23 -5.99 8.81
C ALA A 16 20.38 -6.87 9.73
N LEU A 17 20.06 -6.39 10.94
CA LEU A 17 19.20 -7.08 11.91
C LEU A 17 17.70 -6.85 11.67
N GLY A 18 17.31 -6.10 10.63
CA GLY A 18 15.90 -5.77 10.36
C GLY A 18 15.23 -4.99 11.49
N LEU A 19 16.01 -4.32 12.34
CA LEU A 19 15.52 -3.53 13.49
C LEU A 19 14.92 -2.20 13.06
N THR A 20 15.05 -1.83 11.78
CA THR A 20 14.09 -0.91 11.17
C THR A 20 12.76 -1.64 11.13
N THR A 21 11.98 -1.53 12.19
CA THR A 21 10.57 -1.88 12.15
C THR A 21 10.00 -1.07 11.00
N SER A 22 9.80 -1.72 9.84
CA SER A 22 8.98 -1.14 8.79
C SER A 22 7.70 -0.78 9.54
N PRO A 23 7.25 0.49 9.54
CA PRO A 23 5.97 0.80 10.16
C PRO A 23 5.02 -0.22 9.56
N ALA A 24 4.49 -1.13 10.40
CA ALA A 24 3.75 -2.30 9.93
C ALA A 24 2.86 -1.80 8.81
N PRO A 25 3.04 -2.26 7.56
CA PRO A 25 2.49 -1.56 6.40
C PRO A 25 1.05 -1.31 6.73
N ARG A 26 0.67 -0.04 6.86
CA ARG A 26 -0.71 0.34 7.19
C ARG A 26 -1.54 -0.37 6.14
N ARG A 27 -2.22 -1.45 6.54
CA ARG A 27 -2.87 -2.33 5.57
C ARG A 27 -3.75 -1.45 4.69
N LEU A 28 -3.47 -1.51 3.39
CA LEU A 28 -4.08 -0.61 2.44
C LEU A 28 -5.59 -0.79 2.50
N ARG A 29 -6.35 0.29 2.37
CA ARG A 29 -7.81 0.23 2.36
C ARG A 29 -8.35 0.78 1.06
N CYS A 30 -9.08 -0.03 0.32
CA CYS A 30 -9.65 0.33 -0.98
C CYS A 30 -11.19 0.33 -0.93
N TYR A 31 -11.80 1.23 -1.69
CA TYR A 31 -13.22 1.16 -1.99
C TYR A 31 -13.46 0.11 -3.08
N THR A 32 -14.45 -0.75 -2.87
CA THR A 32 -14.84 -1.78 -3.83
C THR A 32 -16.10 -1.35 -4.57
N CYS A 33 -16.07 -1.43 -5.90
CA CYS A 33 -17.20 -1.13 -6.79
C CYS A 33 -17.08 -1.95 -8.08
N SER A 34 -18.13 -1.92 -8.90
CA SER A 34 -18.09 -2.47 -10.26
C SER A 34 -18.96 -1.63 -11.20
N PHE A 35 -18.86 -1.85 -12.51
CA PHE A 35 -19.76 -1.19 -13.46
C PHE A 35 -21.25 -1.45 -13.19
N ALA A 36 -21.59 -2.58 -12.58
CA ALA A 36 -22.96 -2.96 -12.27
C ALA A 36 -23.44 -2.47 -10.90
N LYS A 37 -22.54 -2.09 -9.98
CA LYS A 37 -22.88 -1.77 -8.58
C LYS A 37 -22.11 -0.56 -8.07
N PRO A 38 -22.76 0.36 -7.35
CA PRO A 38 -22.09 1.51 -6.74
C PRO A 38 -21.01 1.07 -5.75
N CYS A 39 -20.08 1.98 -5.44
CA CYS A 39 -19.03 1.71 -4.47
C CYS A 39 -19.62 1.53 -3.07
N TYR A 40 -19.07 0.59 -2.29
CA TYR A 40 -19.43 0.43 -0.90
C TYR A 40 -19.01 1.68 -0.09
N PRO A 41 -19.82 2.12 0.89
CA PRO A 41 -19.52 3.33 1.67
C PRO A 41 -18.33 3.16 2.63
N VAL A 42 -17.95 1.92 2.93
CA VAL A 42 -16.85 1.59 3.85
C VAL A 42 -15.75 0.88 3.06
N PRO A 43 -14.50 1.35 3.14
CA PRO A 43 -13.38 0.73 2.44
C PRO A 43 -12.96 -0.59 3.12
N THR A 44 -12.57 -1.55 2.31
CA THR A 44 -12.09 -2.88 2.74
C THR A 44 -10.58 -2.90 2.84
N GLU A 45 -10.07 -3.68 3.79
CA GLU A 45 -8.64 -3.92 3.97
C GLU A 45 -8.12 -4.87 2.88
N CYS A 46 -6.99 -4.52 2.29
CA CYS A 46 -6.30 -5.27 1.25
C CYS A 46 -5.13 -6.08 1.83
N GLN A 47 -4.66 -7.07 1.07
CA GLN A 47 -3.42 -7.77 1.41
C GLN A 47 -2.20 -6.87 1.23
N ASP A 48 -1.09 -7.24 1.86
CA ASP A 48 0.11 -6.39 1.95
C ASP A 48 0.72 -6.04 0.58
N ASP A 49 0.52 -6.88 -0.44
CA ASP A 49 1.06 -6.70 -1.80
C ASP A 49 0.02 -6.16 -2.81
N GLU A 50 -1.20 -5.85 -2.36
CA GLU A 50 -2.28 -5.37 -3.21
C GLU A 50 -2.28 -3.84 -3.36
N VAL A 51 -2.77 -3.35 -4.50
CA VAL A 51 -2.93 -1.92 -4.80
C VAL A 51 -4.35 -1.61 -5.25
N CYS A 52 -4.86 -0.42 -4.92
CA CYS A 52 -6.18 -0.01 -5.39
C CYS A 52 -6.16 0.25 -6.90
N GLY A 53 -7.02 -0.46 -7.64
CA GLY A 53 -7.24 -0.22 -9.06
C GLY A 53 -8.50 0.58 -9.32
N ILE A 54 -8.45 1.48 -10.32
CA ILE A 54 -9.62 2.20 -10.83
C ILE A 54 -9.77 1.82 -12.30
N SER A 55 -10.96 1.31 -12.66
CA SER A 55 -11.34 1.12 -14.05
C SER A 55 -12.51 2.02 -14.39
N VAL A 56 -12.43 2.67 -15.55
CA VAL A 56 -13.45 3.60 -16.04
C VAL A 56 -13.88 3.11 -17.42
N GLY A 57 -15.18 3.10 -17.65
CA GLY A 57 -15.80 2.59 -18.85
C GLY A 57 -17.12 3.32 -19.05
N THR A 58 -17.42 3.63 -20.30
CA THR A 58 -18.70 4.21 -20.69
C THR A 58 -19.74 3.10 -20.77
N SER A 59 -20.94 3.33 -20.25
CA SER A 59 -22.05 2.43 -20.52
C SER A 59 -22.34 2.50 -22.01
N GLY A 60 -22.01 1.44 -22.74
CA GLY A 60 -22.38 1.31 -24.14
C GLY A 60 -23.90 1.34 -24.22
N LYS A 61 -24.48 2.48 -24.58
CA LYS A 61 -25.79 2.45 -25.22
C LYS A 61 -25.56 1.76 -26.54
N THR A 62 -25.79 0.45 -26.59
CA THR A 62 -26.02 -0.25 -27.86
C THR A 62 -27.18 0.50 -28.51
N LEU A 63 -26.86 1.33 -29.50
CA LEU A 63 -27.87 1.89 -30.38
C LEU A 63 -28.39 0.69 -31.19
N VAL A 64 -29.48 0.10 -30.70
CA VAL A 64 -30.31 -0.87 -31.44
C VAL A 64 -31.23 -0.08 -32.35
#